data_AF-F8AAR2-F1
#
_entry.id   AF-F8AAR2-F1
#
_cell.length_a   1.000
_cell.length_b   1.000
_cell.length_c   1.000
_cell.angle_alpha   90.00
_cell.angle_beta   90.00
_cell.angle_gamma   90.00
#
_symmetry.space_group_name_H-M   'P 1'
#
loop_
_entity.id
_entity.type
_entity.pdbx_description
1 polymer ?
#
loop_
_entity_poly.entity_id
_entity_poly.type
_entity_poly.pdbx_seq_one_letter_code
_entity_poly.pdbx_strand_id
1 'polypeptide(L)'
;MKLTGFDLKSVYQLERLAQKHKDKALRKACQEFEAIFLYQILKGLKKTIPESGFWPKSFQRDMYEDLFYQEVSLKMAERGTGLSKMLYRELSRKYGKMAGSK
;
A
#
# COMPACT_ATOMS: atom_id res chain seq x y z
N MET A 1 -20.74 0.12 -0.77
CA MET A 1 -19.95 0.67 0.35
C MET A 1 -18.46 0.42 0.04
N LYS A 2 -17.69 1.45 -0.34
CA LYS A 2 -16.28 1.36 -0.79
C LYS A 2 -15.32 1.69 0.37
N LEU A 3 -15.41 1.00 1.50
CA LEU A 3 -14.71 1.43 2.74
C LEU A 3 -13.51 0.56 3.13
N THR A 4 -12.85 -0.06 2.16
CA THR A 4 -11.49 -0.57 2.34
C THR A 4 -10.64 -0.07 1.18
N GLY A 5 -9.81 0.95 1.41
CA GLY A 5 -8.86 1.48 0.42
C GLY A 5 -7.81 0.45 -0.07
N PHE A 6 -7.77 -0.74 0.51
CA PHE A 6 -7.13 -1.93 -0.05
C PHE A 6 -8.23 -2.85 -0.58
N ASP A 7 -8.62 -2.63 -1.84
CA ASP A 7 -9.75 -3.30 -2.48
C ASP A 7 -9.36 -4.72 -2.91
N LEU A 8 -10.12 -5.76 -2.56
CA LEU A 8 -9.93 -7.12 -3.09
C LEU A 8 -10.00 -7.15 -4.63
N LYS A 9 -10.73 -6.21 -5.25
CA LYS A 9 -10.74 -6.06 -6.70
C LYS A 9 -9.38 -5.65 -7.24
N SER A 10 -8.57 -4.89 -6.49
CA SER A 10 -7.21 -4.50 -6.93
C SER A 10 -6.35 -5.74 -7.20
N VAL A 11 -6.41 -6.73 -6.30
CA VAL A 11 -5.71 -8.02 -6.43
C VAL A 11 -6.18 -8.77 -7.67
N TYR A 12 -7.49 -8.90 -7.89
CA TYR A 12 -8.02 -9.54 -9.08
C TYR A 12 -7.61 -8.81 -10.39
N GLN A 13 -7.59 -7.47 -10.37
CA GLN A 13 -7.07 -6.71 -11.53
C GLN A 13 -5.56 -6.90 -11.72
N LEU A 14 -4.78 -7.04 -10.64
CA LEU A 14 -3.36 -7.33 -10.70
C LEU A 14 -3.09 -8.71 -11.32
N GLU A 15 -3.83 -9.74 -10.91
CA GLU A 15 -3.71 -11.09 -11.48
C GLU A 15 -3.99 -11.08 -12.99
N ARG A 16 -5.08 -10.43 -13.41
CA ARG A 16 -5.41 -10.26 -14.83
C ARG A 16 -4.34 -9.49 -15.59
N LEU A 17 -3.78 -8.45 -14.97
CA LEU A 17 -2.69 -7.68 -15.56
C LEU A 17 -1.41 -8.50 -15.66
N ALA A 18 -1.12 -9.36 -14.68
CA ALA A 18 0.07 -10.22 -14.67
C ALA A 18 0.03 -11.26 -15.78
N GLN A 19 -1.15 -11.77 -16.14
CA GLN A 19 -1.31 -12.69 -17.28
C GLN A 19 -0.88 -12.06 -18.61
N LYS A 20 -1.13 -10.76 -18.81
CA LYS A 20 -0.83 -10.05 -20.06
C LYS A 20 0.50 -9.29 -20.04
N HIS A 21 0.83 -8.69 -18.91
CA HIS A 21 1.96 -7.77 -18.74
C HIS A 21 2.59 -7.94 -17.35
N LYS A 22 3.37 -9.02 -17.18
CA LYS A 22 4.02 -9.37 -15.90
C LYS A 22 4.83 -8.23 -15.29
N ASP A 23 5.62 -7.51 -16.09
CA ASP A 23 6.44 -6.39 -15.61
C ASP A 23 5.58 -5.24 -15.06
N LYS A 24 4.56 -4.82 -15.82
CA LYS A 24 3.64 -3.75 -15.42
C LYS A 24 2.85 -4.15 -14.17
N ALA A 25 2.44 -5.41 -14.07
CA ALA A 25 1.79 -5.95 -12.88
C ALA A 25 2.72 -5.94 -11.66
N LEU A 26 3.99 -6.32 -11.83
CA LEU A 26 4.97 -6.29 -10.75
C LEU A 26 5.21 -4.87 -10.23
N ARG A 27 5.35 -3.88 -11.12
CA ARG A 27 5.47 -2.46 -10.72
C ARG A 27 4.26 -2.00 -9.92
N LYS A 28 3.06 -2.31 -10.41
CA LYS A 28 1.82 -1.93 -9.75
C LYS A 28 1.66 -2.61 -8.39
N ALA A 29 1.97 -3.89 -8.28
CA ALA A 29 1.97 -4.62 -7.01
C ALA A 29 2.95 -4.02 -5.99
N CYS A 30 4.15 -3.60 -6.43
CA CYS A 30 5.11 -2.92 -5.56
C CYS A 30 4.59 -1.57 -5.05
N GLN A 31 3.86 -0.82 -5.88
CA GLN A 31 3.25 0.45 -5.49
C GLN A 31 2.08 0.25 -4.52
N GLU A 32 1.22 -0.74 -4.75
CA GLU A 32 0.13 -1.08 -3.83
C GLU A 32 0.67 -1.57 -2.48
N PHE A 33 1.75 -2.35 -2.49
CA PHE A 33 2.44 -2.75 -1.26
C PHE A 33 3.04 -1.55 -0.51
N GLU A 34 3.66 -0.59 -1.21
CA GLU A 34 4.18 0.64 -0.60
C GLU A 34 3.07 1.41 0.13
N ALA A 35 1.87 1.48 -0.43
CA ALA A 35 0.71 2.08 0.25
C ALA A 35 0.34 1.34 1.55
N ILE A 36 0.27 0.00 1.52
CA ILE A 36 -0.02 -0.81 2.72
C ILE A 36 1.05 -0.58 3.79
N PHE A 37 2.32 -0.57 3.39
CA PHE A 37 3.42 -0.38 4.31
C PHE A 37 3.40 1.01 4.95
N LEU A 38 3.16 2.06 4.16
CA LEU A 38 3.01 3.42 4.67
C LEU A 38 1.83 3.55 5.62
N TYR A 39 0.70 2.89 5.33
CA TYR A 39 -0.43 2.83 6.25
C TYR A 39 -0.03 2.21 7.61
N GLN A 40 0.73 1.11 7.60
CA GLN A 40 1.22 0.49 8.84
C GLN A 40 2.18 1.41 9.61
N ILE A 41 3.06 2.14 8.91
CA ILE A 41 3.93 3.14 9.53
C ILE A 41 3.07 4.24 10.19
N LEU A 42 2.13 4.81 9.46
CA LEU A 42 1.27 5.89 9.96
C LEU A 42 0.45 5.43 11.18
N LYS A 43 -0.09 4.20 11.16
CA LYS A 43 -0.76 3.62 12.33
C LYS A 43 0.19 3.36 13.48
N GLY A 44 1.43 2.96 13.22
CA GLY A 44 2.48 2.85 14.23
C GLY A 44 2.75 4.19 14.90
N LEU A 45 2.90 5.26 14.11
CA LEU A 45 3.09 6.62 14.59
C LEU A 45 1.88 7.13 15.39
N LYS A 46 0.63 6.86 14.96
CA LYS A 46 -0.58 7.18 15.74
C LYS A 46 -0.47 6.62 17.16
N LYS A 47 -0.02 5.37 17.32
CA LYS A 47 0.09 4.69 18.62
C LYS A 47 1.13 5.33 19.56
N THR A 48 2.08 6.10 19.04
CA THR A 48 3.08 6.80 19.87
C THR A 48 2.61 8.16 20.36
N ILE A 49 1.49 8.67 19.83
CA ILE A 49 0.92 9.96 20.25
C ILE A 49 0.12 9.70 21.54
N PRO A 50 0.50 10.31 22.68
CA PRO A 50 -0.24 10.15 23.91
C PRO A 50 -1.63 10.76 23.76
N GLU A 51 -2.63 10.06 24.28
CA GLU A 51 -3.99 10.56 24.21
C GLU A 51 -4.20 11.66 25.24
N SER A 52 -4.38 12.89 24.74
CA SER A 52 -4.75 14.01 25.59
C SER A 52 -6.15 13.76 26.17
N GLY A 53 -6.29 13.77 27.49
CA GLY A 53 -7.57 13.61 28.20
C GLY A 53 -8.61 14.71 27.93
N PHE A 54 -8.29 15.67 27.05
CA PHE A 54 -9.18 16.76 26.65
C PHE A 54 -10.25 16.33 25.63
N TRP A 55 -9.98 15.29 24.84
CA TRP A 55 -10.91 14.79 23.82
C TRP A 55 -11.26 13.32 24.09
N PRO A 56 -12.54 12.98 24.31
CA PRO A 56 -12.93 11.59 24.53
C PRO A 56 -12.67 10.75 23.29
N LYS A 57 -12.15 9.53 23.50
CA LYS A 57 -12.12 8.50 22.47
C LYS A 57 -13.55 8.17 22.04
N SER A 58 -13.77 8.11 20.74
CA SER A 58 -15.02 7.63 20.17
C SER A 58 -14.76 6.69 19.00
N PHE A 59 -15.63 5.70 18.85
CA PHE A 59 -15.55 4.73 17.75
C PHE A 59 -15.59 5.43 16.37
N GLN A 60 -16.41 6.48 16.26
CA GLN A 60 -16.54 7.28 15.04
C GLN A 60 -15.22 8.00 14.69
N ARG A 61 -14.52 8.52 15.71
CA ARG A 61 -13.23 9.17 15.53
C ARG A 61 -12.17 8.17 15.09
N ASP A 62 -12.09 7.02 15.76
CA ASP A 62 -11.12 5.99 15.37
C ASP A 62 -11.34 5.49 13.94
N MET A 63 -12.59 5.31 13.54
CA MET A 63 -12.94 4.95 12.17
C MET A 63 -12.54 6.05 11.17
N TYR A 64 -12.81 7.32 11.47
CA TYR A 64 -12.41 8.45 10.61
C TYR A 64 -10.90 8.55 10.48
N GLU A 65 -10.17 8.45 11.59
CA GLU A 65 -8.70 8.49 11.60
C GLU A 65 -8.10 7.34 10.79
N ASP A 66 -8.62 6.11 10.95
CA ASP A 66 -8.17 4.98 10.15
C ASP A 66 -8.39 5.20 8.64
N LEU A 67 -9.55 5.74 8.25
CA LEU A 67 -9.83 6.10 6.85
C LEU A 67 -8.91 7.23 6.36
N PHE A 68 -8.64 8.23 7.20
CA PHE A 68 -7.72 9.31 6.90
C PHE A 68 -6.31 8.80 6.65
N TYR A 69 -5.76 7.98 7.56
CA TYR A 69 -4.43 7.40 7.38
C TYR A 69 -4.34 6.51 6.15
N GLN A 70 -5.43 5.81 5.82
CA GLN A 70 -5.51 5.02 4.60
C GLN A 70 -5.39 5.89 3.34
N GLU A 71 -6.18 6.96 3.21
CA GLU A 71 -6.09 7.86 2.05
C GLU A 71 -4.74 8.57 1.94
N VAL A 72 -4.19 9.02 3.08
CA VAL A 72 -2.86 9.62 3.13
C VAL A 72 -1.82 8.62 2.61
N SER A 73 -1.87 7.36 3.03
CA SER A 73 -0.94 6.32 2.58
C SER A 73 -1.00 6.08 1.06
N LEU A 74 -2.22 6.08 0.49
CA LEU A 74 -2.44 5.94 -0.95
C LEU A 74 -1.84 7.12 -1.71
N LYS A 75 -2.07 8.35 -1.25
CA LYS A 75 -1.50 9.57 -1.87
C LYS A 75 0.01 9.65 -1.76
N MET A 76 0.59 9.16 -0.67
CA MET A 76 2.04 9.07 -0.52
C MET A 76 2.65 8.03 -1.48
N ALA A 77 2.01 6.87 -1.64
CA ALA A 77 2.45 5.84 -2.58
C ALA A 77 2.23 6.25 -4.07
N GLU A 78 1.21 7.06 -4.37
CA GLU A 78 1.03 7.66 -5.70
C GLU A 78 2.20 8.59 -6.07
N ARG A 79 2.64 9.44 -5.13
CA ARG A 79 3.84 10.28 -5.32
C ARG A 79 5.13 9.46 -5.36
N GLY A 80 5.15 8.34 -4.63
CA GLY A 80 6.26 7.41 -4.53
C GLY A 80 7.29 7.87 -3.51
N THR A 81 7.49 7.07 -2.46
CA THR A 81 8.53 7.33 -1.44
C THR A 81 9.86 6.66 -1.79
N GLY A 82 9.87 5.85 -2.86
CA GLY A 82 11.05 5.16 -3.38
C GLY A 82 11.12 3.69 -2.99
N LEU A 83 10.33 3.25 -2.02
CA LEU A 83 10.27 1.87 -1.56
C LEU A 83 9.73 0.95 -2.67
N SER A 84 8.67 1.36 -3.37
CA SER A 84 8.11 0.58 -4.49
C SER A 84 9.14 0.36 -5.61
N LYS A 85 9.99 1.34 -5.90
CA LYS A 85 11.08 1.23 -6.89
C LYS A 85 12.17 0.28 -6.41
N MET A 86 12.55 0.34 -5.13
CA MET A 86 13.54 -0.57 -4.54
C MET A 86 13.03 -2.02 -4.55
N LEU A 87 11.78 -2.24 -4.16
CA LEU A 87 11.12 -3.55 -4.19
C LEU A 87 11.04 -4.09 -5.62
N TYR A 88 10.62 -3.25 -6.58
CA TYR A 88 10.57 -3.64 -7.98
C TYR A 88 11.95 -4.06 -8.49
N ARG A 89 13.01 -3.32 -8.17
CA ARG A 89 14.38 -3.68 -8.56
C ARG A 89 14.81 -5.02 -7.98
N GLU A 90 14.52 -5.27 -6.71
CA GLU A 90 14.89 -6.52 -6.04
C GLU A 90 14.13 -7.72 -6.62
N LEU A 91 12.81 -7.58 -6.75
CA LEU A 91 11.94 -8.63 -7.27
C LEU A 91 12.18 -8.87 -8.76
N SER A 92 12.38 -7.82 -9.57
CA SER A 92 12.72 -8.00 -10.99
C SER A 92 14.09 -8.64 -11.18
N ARG A 93 15.06 -8.39 -10.30
CA ARG A 93 16.34 -9.13 -10.31
C ARG A 93 16.16 -10.60 -9.96
N LYS A 94 15.37 -10.90 -8.92
CA LYS A 94 15.15 -12.26 -8.43
C LYS A 94 14.29 -13.10 -9.38
N TYR A 95 13.24 -12.51 -9.95
CA TYR A 95 12.26 -13.21 -10.78
C TYR A 95 12.39 -12.90 -12.27
N GLY A 96 13.07 -11.83 -12.68
CA GLY A 96 13.35 -11.50 -14.08
C GLY A 96 14.41 -12.41 -14.72
N LYS A 97 15.29 -13.02 -13.92
CA LYS A 97 16.19 -14.09 -14.41
C LYS A 97 15.45 -15.35 -14.89
N MET A 98 14.17 -15.55 -14.53
CA MET A 98 13.34 -16.64 -15.05
C MET A 98 12.67 -16.34 -16.41
N ALA A 99 12.70 -15.09 -16.89
CA ALA A 99 12.09 -14.70 -18.16
C ALA A 99 13.10 -14.53 -19.32
N GLY A 100 14.40 -14.73 -19.05
CA GLY A 100 15.49 -14.44 -19.98
C GLY A 100 16.52 -15.57 -20.16
N SER A 101 16.19 -16.82 -19.82
CA SER A 101 17.00 -17.96 -20.24
C SER A 101 16.40 -18.52 -21.54
N LYS A 102 16.83 -17.96 -22.66
CA LYS A 102 17.09 -18.77 -23.85
C LYS A 102 18.54 -19.22 -23.78
#